data_AF-A0A2A8S876-F1
#
_entry.id   AF-A0A2A8S876-F1
#
_cell.length_a   1.000
_cell.length_b   1.000
_cell.length_c   1.000
_cell.angle_alpha   90.00
_cell.angle_beta   90.00
_cell.angle_gamma   90.00
#
_symmetry.space_group_name_H-M   'P 1'
#
loop_
_entity.id
_entity.type
_entity.pdbx_description
1 polymer ?
#
loop_
_entity_poly.entity_id
_entity_poly.type
_entity_poly.pdbx_seq_one_letter_code
_entity_poly.pdbx_strand_id
1 'polypeptide(L)'
;MEKLQLLLRFLGERKEFNLPQNLLIISDTGMGEWYCLDFNQCNIEGEPLVIVYNSSFEPDEQECEVVANDFGGFLLSLVKEELDY
;
A
#
# COMPACT_ATOMS: atom_id res chain seq x y z
N MET A 1 2.41 14.17 -17.68
CA MET A 1 2.11 12.87 -18.33
C MET A 1 2.56 11.68 -17.47
N GLU A 2 3.63 11.76 -16.68
CA GLU A 2 4.07 10.67 -15.76
C GLU A 2 3.04 10.28 -14.68
N LYS A 3 2.36 11.24 -14.04
CA LYS A 3 1.30 10.93 -13.04
C LYS A 3 0.18 10.03 -13.56
N LEU A 4 -0.13 10.09 -14.85
CA LEU A 4 -1.19 9.27 -15.46
C LEU A 4 -0.73 7.83 -15.70
N GLN A 5 0.57 7.61 -15.94
CA GLN A 5 1.14 6.28 -16.15
C GLN A 5 1.16 5.46 -14.85
N LEU A 6 1.52 6.08 -13.72
CA LEU A 6 1.40 5.44 -12.39
C LEU A 6 -0.04 5.04 -12.08
N LEU A 7 -1.00 5.95 -12.33
CA LEU A 7 -2.41 5.69 -12.05
C LEU A 7 -2.99 4.56 -12.93
N LEU A 8 -2.57 4.48 -14.20
CA LEU A 8 -2.93 3.39 -15.10
C LEU A 8 -2.29 2.07 -14.70
N ARG A 9 -1.04 2.09 -14.21
CA ARG A 9 -0.34 0.91 -13.70
C ARG A 9 -1.10 0.31 -12.53
N PHE A 10 -1.48 1.10 -11.53
CA PHE A 10 -2.24 0.62 -10.38
C PHE A 10 -3.62 0.06 -10.75
N LEU A 11 -4.29 0.63 -11.76
CA LEU A 11 -5.55 0.08 -12.27
C LEU A 11 -5.36 -1.22 -13.05
N GLY A 12 -4.22 -1.40 -13.73
CA GLY A 12 -3.82 -2.64 -14.38
C GLY A 12 -3.49 -3.74 -13.38
N GLU A 13 -2.64 -3.43 -12.39
CA GLU A 13 -2.23 -4.35 -11.31
C GLU A 13 -3.44 -4.86 -10.51
N ARG A 14 -4.46 -4.01 -10.30
CA ARG A 14 -5.73 -4.45 -9.71
C ARG A 14 -6.38 -5.62 -10.43
N LYS A 15 -6.33 -5.63 -11.76
CA LYS A 15 -6.93 -6.69 -12.58
C LYS A 15 -6.02 -7.92 -12.66
N GLU A 16 -4.72 -7.70 -12.72
CA GLU A 16 -3.73 -8.76 -12.90
C GLU A 16 -3.55 -9.60 -11.63
N PHE A 17 -3.59 -8.97 -10.46
CA PHE A 17 -3.32 -9.60 -9.16
C PHE A 17 -4.54 -9.71 -8.25
N ASN A 18 -5.75 -9.52 -8.82
CA ASN A 18 -7.02 -9.60 -8.10
C ASN A 18 -7.04 -8.75 -6.80
N LEU A 19 -6.42 -7.56 -6.85
CA LEU A 19 -6.26 -6.71 -5.68
C LEU A 19 -7.65 -6.30 -5.13
N PRO A 20 -7.91 -6.49 -3.82
CA PRO A 20 -9.15 -6.07 -3.20
C PRO A 20 -9.49 -4.59 -3.47
N GLN A 21 -10.78 -4.29 -3.67
CA GLN A 21 -11.22 -2.94 -4.05
C GLN A 21 -10.95 -1.89 -2.95
N ASN A 22 -10.92 -2.32 -1.69
CA ASN A 22 -10.60 -1.50 -0.52
C ASN A 22 -9.11 -1.16 -0.40
N LEU A 23 -8.23 -1.77 -1.19
CA LEU A 23 -6.80 -1.47 -1.13
C LEU A 23 -6.39 -0.47 -2.20
N LEU A 24 -5.48 0.44 -1.88
CA LEU A 24 -4.81 1.31 -2.83
C LEU A 24 -3.29 1.22 -2.66
N ILE A 25 -2.61 0.73 -3.70
CA ILE A 25 -1.15 0.68 -3.73
C ILE A 25 -0.58 2.11 -3.68
N ILE A 26 0.35 2.35 -2.76
CA ILE A 26 1.07 3.63 -2.60
C ILE A 26 2.57 3.50 -2.86
N SER A 27 3.13 2.29 -2.78
CA SER A 27 4.54 2.01 -3.11
C SER A 27 4.75 0.53 -3.41
N ASP A 28 5.70 0.25 -4.30
CA ASP A 28 6.12 -1.10 -4.70
C ASP A 28 7.52 -1.38 -4.14
N THR A 29 7.69 -2.46 -3.38
CA THR A 29 8.99 -2.82 -2.79
C THR A 29 9.94 -3.45 -3.81
N GLY A 30 9.43 -3.82 -4.99
CA GLY A 30 10.18 -4.52 -6.04
C GLY A 30 10.39 -6.01 -5.79
N MET A 31 9.88 -6.55 -4.68
CA MET A 31 10.03 -7.95 -4.27
C MET A 31 8.69 -8.71 -4.22
N GLY A 32 7.68 -8.23 -4.94
CA GLY A 32 6.33 -8.83 -4.93
C GLY A 32 5.45 -8.37 -3.77
N GLU A 33 5.93 -7.43 -2.96
CA GLU A 33 5.19 -6.81 -1.86
C GLU A 33 4.89 -5.35 -2.19
N TRP A 34 3.72 -4.89 -1.76
CA TRP A 34 3.25 -3.53 -1.96
C TRP A 34 2.81 -2.92 -0.65
N TYR A 35 3.16 -1.66 -0.44
CA TYR A 35 2.50 -0.86 0.59
C TYR A 35 1.16 -0.37 0.06
N CYS A 36 0.11 -0.63 0.82
CA CYS A 36 -1.26 -0.31 0.46
C CYS A 36 -1.97 0.48 1.56
N LEU A 37 -2.81 1.44 1.18
CA LEU A 37 -3.84 1.97 2.07
C LEU A 37 -5.00 1.00 2.12
N ASP A 38 -5.46 0.63 3.31
CA ASP A 38 -6.64 -0.20 3.51
C ASP A 38 -7.85 0.62 3.97
N PHE A 39 -8.80 0.85 3.07
CA PHE A 39 -10.02 1.60 3.35
C PHE A 39 -11.07 0.80 4.15
N ASN A 40 -10.86 -0.49 4.42
CA ASN A 40 -11.69 -1.24 5.37
C ASN A 40 -11.20 -1.06 6.81
N GLN A 41 -9.95 -0.64 7.00
CA GLN A 41 -9.34 -0.45 8.31
C GLN A 41 -8.88 0.99 8.46
N CYS A 42 -9.68 1.79 9.16
CA CYS A 42 -9.33 3.18 9.45
C CYS A 42 -8.94 3.36 10.92
N ASN A 43 -8.05 4.30 11.17
CA ASN A 43 -7.73 4.77 12.51
C ASN A 43 -8.90 5.60 13.12
N ILE A 44 -8.72 6.11 14.34
CA ILE A 44 -9.76 6.88 15.05
C ILE A 44 -10.15 8.20 14.35
N GLU A 45 -9.30 8.70 13.46
CA GLU A 45 -9.51 9.94 12.71
C GLU A 45 -10.15 9.69 11.33
N GLY A 46 -10.38 8.42 10.98
CA GLY A 46 -10.97 8.01 9.71
C GLY A 46 -9.96 7.87 8.57
N GLU A 47 -8.66 7.96 8.84
CA GLU A 47 -7.63 7.73 7.83
C GLU A 47 -7.33 6.23 7.69
N PRO A 48 -7.11 5.73 6.46
CA PRO A 48 -6.80 4.32 6.24
C PRO A 48 -5.43 3.95 6.80
N LEU A 49 -5.34 2.76 7.39
CA LEU A 49 -4.07 2.18 7.80
C LEU A 49 -3.19 1.87 6.59
N VAL A 50 -1.87 1.85 6.79
CA VAL A 50 -0.92 1.37 5.79
C VAL A 50 -0.57 -0.07 6.11
N ILE A 51 -0.75 -0.96 5.15
CA ILE A 51 -0.45 -2.38 5.26
C ILE A 51 0.56 -2.84 4.20
N VAL A 52 1.16 -4.02 4.42
CA VAL A 52 1.87 -4.77 3.37
C VAL A 52 0.89 -5.73 2.70
N TYR A 53 0.89 -5.78 1.37
CA TYR A 53 0.16 -6.74 0.56
C TYR A 53 1.14 -7.53 -0.29
N ASN A 54 1.11 -8.85 -0.22
CA ASN A 54 2.02 -9.70 -0.98
C ASN A 54 1.29 -10.32 -2.17
N SER A 55 1.66 -9.90 -3.37
CA SER A 55 1.05 -10.35 -4.63
C SER A 55 1.21 -11.85 -4.94
N SER A 56 2.04 -12.56 -4.18
CA SER A 56 2.27 -14.01 -4.35
C SER A 56 1.26 -14.88 -3.60
N PHE A 57 0.48 -14.30 -2.68
CA PHE A 57 -0.53 -15.02 -1.90
C PHE A 57 -1.94 -14.67 -2.37
N GLU A 58 -2.85 -15.63 -2.26
CA GLU A 58 -4.27 -15.38 -2.48
C GLU A 58 -4.82 -14.41 -1.40
N PRO A 59 -5.90 -13.66 -1.68
CA PRO A 59 -6.43 -12.67 -0.74
C PRO A 59 -6.80 -13.21 0.65
N ASP A 60 -7.19 -14.47 0.76
CA ASP A 60 -7.54 -15.15 2.00
C ASP A 60 -6.32 -15.69 2.78
N GLU A 61 -5.15 -15.73 2.14
CA GLU A 61 -3.87 -16.13 2.72
C GLU A 61 -3.01 -14.92 3.14
N GLN A 62 -3.48 -13.69 2.90
CA GLN A 62 -2.75 -12.46 3.24
C GLN A 62 -2.56 -12.31 4.75
N GLU A 63 -1.31 -12.12 5.17
CA GLU A 63 -1.00 -11.60 6.50
C GLU A 63 -1.23 -10.08 6.48
N CYS A 64 -2.27 -9.60 7.17
CA CYS A 64 -2.54 -8.16 7.31
C CYS A 64 -1.55 -7.51 8.28
N GLU A 65 -0.31 -7.30 7.82
CA GLU A 65 0.70 -6.56 8.56
C GLU A 65 0.45 -5.06 8.41
N VAL A 66 0.09 -4.39 9.52
CA VAL A 66 -0.04 -2.93 9.59
C VAL A 66 1.33 -2.32 9.89
N VAL A 67 1.82 -1.48 8.97
CA VAL A 67 3.12 -0.81 9.09
C VAL A 67 3.03 0.65 9.50
N ALA A 68 1.86 1.29 9.35
CA ALA A 68 1.59 2.62 9.89
C ALA A 68 0.10 2.87 10.13
N ASN A 69 -0.20 3.79 11.05
CA ASN A 69 -1.58 4.17 11.39
C ASN A 69 -2.24 5.11 10.37
N ASP A 70 -1.44 5.70 9.48
CA ASP A 70 -1.88 6.61 8.43
C ASP A 70 -0.74 6.82 7.43
N PHE A 71 -1.08 7.42 6.28
CA PHE A 71 -0.12 7.69 5.21
C PHE A 71 0.95 8.72 5.63
N GLY A 72 0.59 9.71 6.44
CA GLY A 72 1.51 10.77 6.87
C GLY A 72 2.65 10.22 7.73
N GLY A 73 2.32 9.36 8.68
CA GLY A 73 3.25 8.66 9.55
C GLY A 73 4.18 7.73 8.78
N PHE A 74 3.64 6.98 7.82
CA PHE A 74 4.43 6.15 6.90
C PHE A 74 5.42 6.99 6.08
N LEU A 75 4.96 8.06 5.43
CA LEU A 75 5.85 8.92 4.65
C LEU A 75 6.93 9.54 5.53
N LEU A 76 6.58 9.98 6.74
CA LEU A 76 7.52 10.54 7.69
C LEU A 76 8.57 9.53 8.13
N SER A 77 8.21 8.24 8.33
CA SER A 77 9.18 7.22 8.71
C SER A 77 10.19 6.98 7.59
N LEU A 78 9.72 6.85 6.33
CA LEU A 78 10.61 6.70 5.17
C LEU A 78 11.58 7.88 5.03
N VAL A 79 11.08 9.12 5.15
CA VAL A 79 11.93 10.31 5.06
C VAL A 79 12.97 10.34 6.19
N LYS A 80 12.62 9.92 7.41
CA LYS A 80 13.57 9.85 8.51
C LYS A 80 14.64 8.79 8.28
N GLU A 81 14.25 7.60 7.82
CA GLU A 81 15.19 6.52 7.48
C GLU A 81 16.22 6.96 6.44
N GLU A 82 15.80 7.71 5.41
CA GLU A 82 16.71 8.25 4.40
C GLU A 82 17.62 9.37 4.91
N LEU A 83 17.19 10.13 5.92
CA LEU A 83 17.98 11.22 6.51
C LEU A 83 18.94 10.75 7.60
N ASP A 84 18.65 9.61 8.24
CA ASP A 84 19.49 9.00 9.28
C ASP A 84 20.60 8.10 8.71
N TYR A 85 20.70 8.00 7.37
CA TYR A 85 21.73 7.29 6.60
C TYR A 85 22.85 8.22 6.09
#